data_AF-A0A976QJN4-F1
#
_entry.id   AF-A0A976QJN4-F1
#
_cell.length_a   1.000
_cell.length_b   1.000
_cell.length_c   1.000
_cell.angle_alpha   90.00
_cell.angle_beta   90.00
_cell.angle_gamma   90.00
#
_symmetry.space_group_name_H-M   'P 1'
#
loop_
_entity.id
_entity.type
_entity.pdbx_description
1 polymer ?
#
loop_
_entity_poly.entity_id
_entity_poly.type
_entity_poly.pdbx_seq_one_letter_code
_entity_poly.pdbx_strand_id
1 'polypeptide(L)'
;MAPSASTTALTVALVAVQVAPWAALAVSQEPATIDNRIYMNQFTSLSLLRFANKFNALGLLPILLALSVNQATAQTSVTPPKTDTEMTADVKEIMRSIDEVKRLPVTGLSFIKAGDKSFLITDNGHFVVAGNFKLVDMWRGKQITSVADTQGIEKVDLRKIGINPDQLSTLTVGTGKREVTIFTDPQCDHCHDLISQIEPLAKDYTFKLVVVPVLGSKSAELTKQLLCNKDKEQSVQALLAKDYSKLPPW
;
A
#
# COMPACT_ATOMS: atom_id res chain seq x y z
N MET A 1 13.27 37.45 53.42
CA MET A 1 12.20 38.15 54.17
C MET A 1 10.97 38.20 53.29
N ALA A 2 9.98 37.35 53.58
CA ALA A 2 8.58 37.65 53.29
C ALA A 2 8.10 38.72 54.32
N PRO A 3 6.96 39.41 54.15
CA PRO A 3 5.61 38.82 54.12
C PRO A 3 4.74 39.51 53.02
N SER A 4 3.45 39.30 52.76
CA SER A 4 2.27 38.61 53.30
C SER A 4 1.28 38.60 52.12
N ALA A 5 0.77 37.47 51.65
CA ALA A 5 -0.42 36.76 52.15
C ALA A 5 -1.74 37.55 52.02
N SER A 6 -2.74 36.90 51.39
CA SER A 6 -4.20 37.04 51.54
C SER A 6 -4.90 37.23 50.17
N THR A 7 -5.98 36.55 49.76
CA THR A 7 -6.86 35.50 50.31
C THR A 7 -7.85 35.17 49.18
N THR A 8 -7.90 33.90 48.76
CA THR A 8 -9.09 33.02 48.67
C THR A 8 -10.30 33.35 47.77
N ALA A 9 -10.81 32.27 47.14
CA ALA A 9 -12.18 31.97 46.64
C ALA A 9 -12.17 31.67 45.12
N LEU A 10 -12.02 30.42 44.66
CA LEU A 10 -13.02 29.34 44.67
C LEU A 10 -14.40 29.80 44.18
N THR A 11 -14.68 29.61 42.88
CA THR A 11 -16.03 29.24 42.41
C THR A 11 -15.90 28.41 41.13
N VAL A 12 -16.28 27.15 41.24
CA VAL A 12 -16.56 26.22 40.15
C VAL A 12 -17.83 26.70 39.46
N ALA A 13 -17.78 26.93 38.15
CA ALA A 13 -18.98 27.10 37.32
C ALA A 13 -19.09 25.89 36.38
N LEU A 14 -19.71 24.83 36.91
CA LEU A 14 -20.30 23.76 36.13
C LEU A 14 -21.73 24.22 35.81
N VAL A 15 -22.04 24.53 34.55
CA VAL A 15 -23.43 24.63 34.08
C VAL A 15 -23.59 23.69 32.91
N ALA A 16 -24.22 22.56 33.21
CA ALA A 16 -24.87 21.70 32.23
C ALA A 16 -26.08 22.43 31.66
N VAL A 17 -26.24 22.43 30.34
CA VAL A 17 -27.52 22.71 29.68
C VAL A 17 -27.91 21.49 28.85
N GLN A 18 -29.15 21.07 29.10
CA GLN A 18 -29.82 19.87 28.65
C GLN A 18 -30.07 19.75 27.15
N VAL A 19 -29.88 18.52 26.68
CA VAL A 19 -30.66 17.68 25.75
C VAL A 19 -31.94 18.22 25.05
N ALA A 20 -31.91 18.09 23.71
CA ALA A 20 -32.92 17.52 22.78
C ALA A 20 -34.25 18.31 22.51
N PRO A 21 -35.09 17.88 21.54
CA PRO A 21 -34.87 17.60 20.11
C PRO A 21 -35.91 18.31 19.22
N TRP A 22 -35.68 18.41 17.91
CA TRP A 22 -36.69 18.85 16.94
C TRP A 22 -36.88 17.75 15.88
N ALA A 23 -37.87 16.91 16.14
CA ALA A 23 -38.66 16.20 15.13
C ALA A 23 -39.77 17.19 14.66
N ALA A 24 -40.48 17.07 13.54
CA ALA A 24 -40.71 16.05 12.54
C ALA A 24 -41.39 16.74 11.32
N LEU A 25 -41.27 16.16 10.12
CA LEU A 25 -42.23 16.19 9.00
C LEU A 25 -41.48 15.61 7.79
N ALA A 26 -41.89 14.58 7.07
CA ALA A 26 -42.91 13.56 7.24
C ALA A 26 -42.46 12.36 6.40
N VAL A 27 -42.73 11.17 6.90
CA VAL A 27 -42.61 9.90 6.17
C VAL A 27 -43.74 9.82 5.15
N SER A 28 -43.42 9.52 3.89
CA SER A 28 -44.34 8.84 2.97
C SER A 28 -43.62 7.66 2.35
N GLN A 29 -43.84 6.47 2.93
CA GLN A 29 -43.57 5.19 2.28
C GLN A 29 -44.78 4.84 1.41
N GLU A 30 -44.56 4.56 0.13
CA GLU A 30 -45.38 3.62 -0.63
C GLU A 30 -44.45 2.65 -1.39
N PRO A 31 -44.78 1.35 -1.45
CA PRO A 31 -43.90 0.32 -2.01
C PRO A 31 -44.27 -0.09 -3.44
N ALA A 32 -43.28 -0.74 -4.07
CA ALA A 32 -43.38 -1.71 -5.16
C ALA A 32 -43.91 -1.21 -6.52
N THR A 33 -43.06 -1.29 -7.55
CA THR A 33 -43.04 -2.44 -8.48
C THR A 33 -41.97 -2.23 -9.54
N ILE A 34 -41.17 -3.28 -9.76
CA ILE A 34 -40.21 -3.37 -10.85
C ILE A 34 -41.01 -3.61 -12.13
N ASP A 35 -41.09 -2.60 -13.00
CA ASP A 35 -41.55 -2.76 -14.37
C ASP A 35 -40.33 -3.01 -15.27
N ASN A 36 -40.15 -4.27 -15.66
CA ASN A 36 -39.16 -4.69 -16.63
C ASN A 36 -39.91 -5.20 -17.87
N ARG A 37 -40.12 -4.29 -18.82
CA ARG A 37 -40.75 -4.49 -20.12
C ARG A 37 -40.10 -3.42 -21.03
N ILE A 38 -39.58 -3.62 -22.24
CA ILE A 38 -39.70 -4.57 -23.36
C ILE A 38 -38.33 -4.42 -24.09
N TYR A 39 -37.66 -5.45 -24.60
CA TYR A 39 -37.67 -5.84 -26.02
C TYR A 39 -36.88 -7.13 -26.20
N MET A 40 -37.58 -8.25 -26.33
CA MET A 40 -37.09 -9.38 -27.12
C MET A 40 -38.30 -10.07 -27.73
N ASN A 41 -38.52 -9.83 -29.02
CA ASN A 41 -39.50 -10.57 -29.80
C ASN A 41 -39.01 -10.63 -31.24
N GLN A 42 -38.51 -11.79 -31.66
CA GLN A 42 -38.79 -12.37 -32.98
C GLN A 42 -38.37 -13.85 -32.98
N PHE A 43 -39.12 -14.65 -33.72
CA PHE A 43 -38.92 -16.05 -34.12
C PHE A 43 -39.57 -17.17 -33.27
N THR A 44 -40.90 -17.18 -33.41
CA THR A 44 -41.71 -18.26 -34.02
C THR A 44 -41.53 -19.71 -33.55
N SER A 45 -42.64 -20.20 -33.01
CA SER A 45 -43.06 -21.58 -32.82
C SER A 45 -42.69 -22.56 -33.95
N LEU A 46 -42.37 -23.80 -33.58
CA LEU A 46 -43.04 -24.97 -34.17
C LEU A 46 -42.84 -26.22 -33.29
N SER A 47 -43.97 -26.75 -32.81
CA SER A 47 -44.33 -28.16 -32.66
C SER A 47 -43.45 -29.12 -31.82
N LEU A 48 -44.07 -29.53 -30.72
CA LEU A 48 -44.00 -30.85 -30.06
C LEU A 48 -43.79 -32.02 -31.04
N LEU A 49 -42.94 -32.97 -30.65
CA LEU A 49 -43.26 -34.40 -30.66
C LEU A 49 -42.19 -35.19 -29.88
N ARG A 50 -42.63 -35.79 -28.76
CA ARG A 50 -41.95 -36.90 -28.11
C ARG A 50 -42.10 -38.13 -28.99
N PHE A 51 -41.00 -38.77 -29.38
CA PHE A 51 -41.01 -40.19 -29.73
C PHE A 51 -39.72 -40.83 -29.25
N ALA A 52 -39.85 -41.65 -28.20
CA ALA A 52 -38.87 -42.66 -27.89
C ALA A 52 -39.00 -43.79 -28.91
N ASN A 53 -37.89 -44.26 -29.48
CA ASN A 53 -37.87 -45.62 -30.00
C ASN A 53 -36.48 -46.24 -29.93
N LYS A 54 -36.43 -47.40 -29.27
CA LYS A 54 -35.32 -48.35 -29.29
C LYS A 54 -35.32 -49.04 -30.65
N PHE A 55 -34.15 -49.22 -31.27
CA PHE A 55 -33.94 -50.31 -32.22
C PHE A 55 -32.57 -50.93 -32.03
N ASN A 56 -32.62 -52.26 -31.91
CA ASN A 56 -31.51 -53.19 -31.76
C ASN A 56 -31.09 -53.72 -33.15
N ALA A 57 -29.88 -54.28 -33.19
CA ALA A 57 -29.41 -55.39 -34.05
C ALA A 57 -28.53 -55.10 -35.29
N LEU A 58 -27.26 -55.50 -35.12
CA LEU A 58 -26.42 -56.39 -35.95
C LEU A 58 -26.21 -56.13 -37.46
N GLY A 59 -24.92 -56.00 -37.84
CA GLY A 59 -24.39 -56.32 -39.16
C GLY A 59 -22.90 -55.99 -39.30
N LEU A 60 -22.05 -57.00 -39.52
CA LEU A 60 -20.57 -56.95 -39.54
C LEU A 60 -19.97 -56.61 -40.94
N LEU A 61 -19.03 -55.64 -40.95
CA LEU A 61 -17.73 -55.49 -41.66
C LEU A 61 -17.57 -55.74 -43.20
N PRO A 62 -16.44 -55.33 -43.85
CA PRO A 62 -15.59 -54.12 -43.72
C PRO A 62 -15.17 -53.51 -45.09
N ILE A 63 -14.94 -52.19 -45.21
CA ILE A 63 -14.04 -51.64 -46.25
C ILE A 63 -13.22 -50.48 -45.67
N LEU A 64 -11.89 -50.66 -45.69
CA LEU A 64 -10.85 -49.68 -45.46
C LEU A 64 -11.05 -48.44 -46.36
N LEU A 65 -11.15 -47.26 -45.78
CA LEU A 65 -10.64 -46.03 -46.38
C LEU A 65 -9.98 -45.20 -45.28
N ALA A 66 -8.65 -45.13 -45.32
CA ALA A 66 -7.85 -44.32 -44.43
C ALA A 66 -8.13 -42.83 -44.70
N LEU A 67 -9.05 -42.24 -43.93
CA LEU A 67 -9.07 -40.79 -43.72
C LEU A 67 -8.13 -40.49 -42.56
N SER A 68 -6.95 -39.98 -42.91
CA SER A 68 -6.05 -39.29 -42.01
C SER A 68 -6.80 -38.16 -41.30
N VAL A 69 -7.29 -38.44 -40.09
CA VAL A 69 -7.67 -37.38 -39.15
C VAL A 69 -6.35 -36.75 -38.70
N ASN A 70 -5.99 -35.62 -39.32
CA ASN A 70 -5.04 -34.70 -38.74
C ASN A 70 -5.67 -34.18 -37.43
N GLN A 71 -5.37 -34.86 -36.32
CA GLN A 71 -5.55 -34.26 -35.01
C GLN A 71 -4.53 -33.14 -34.92
N ALA A 72 -4.97 -31.92 -35.25
CA ALA A 72 -4.29 -30.72 -34.83
C ALA A 72 -4.33 -30.70 -33.30
N THR A 73 -3.30 -31.23 -32.67
CA THR A 73 -3.02 -30.95 -31.27
C THR A 73 -2.73 -29.45 -31.20
N ALA A 74 -3.73 -28.68 -30.79
CA ALA A 74 -3.50 -27.33 -30.31
C ALA A 74 -2.56 -27.46 -29.10
N GLN A 75 -1.27 -27.34 -29.33
CA GLN A 75 -0.29 -27.12 -28.28
C GLN A 75 -0.58 -25.74 -27.70
N THR A 76 -1.49 -25.68 -26.72
CA THR A 76 -1.42 -24.64 -25.71
C THR A 76 -0.07 -24.81 -25.04
N SER A 77 0.92 -24.04 -25.48
CA SER A 77 2.15 -23.81 -24.75
C SER A 77 1.75 -23.10 -23.45
N VAL A 78 1.33 -23.88 -22.46
CA VAL A 78 1.15 -23.39 -21.10
C VAL A 78 2.56 -23.22 -20.56
N THR A 79 3.19 -22.09 -20.89
CA THR A 79 4.38 -21.64 -20.18
C THR A 79 3.98 -21.59 -18.70
N PRO A 80 4.71 -22.27 -17.80
CA PRO A 80 4.38 -22.22 -16.38
C PRO A 80 4.32 -20.76 -15.93
N PRO A 81 3.39 -20.40 -15.03
CA PRO A 81 3.27 -19.03 -14.55
C PRO A 81 4.62 -18.62 -13.95
N LYS A 82 5.24 -17.59 -14.53
CA LYS A 82 6.53 -17.06 -14.07
C LYS A 82 6.39 -16.63 -12.60
N THR A 83 7.42 -16.90 -11.83
CA THR A 83 7.50 -16.45 -10.44
C THR A 83 7.73 -14.94 -10.36
N ASP A 84 7.36 -14.33 -9.23
CA ASP A 84 7.57 -12.90 -8.96
C ASP A 84 9.02 -12.44 -9.19
N THR A 85 9.99 -13.31 -8.84
CA THR A 85 11.43 -13.09 -9.05
C THR A 85 11.81 -13.04 -10.52
N GLU A 86 11.34 -13.99 -11.32
CA GLU A 86 11.63 -14.06 -12.76
C GLU A 86 11.02 -12.87 -13.50
N MET A 87 9.81 -12.46 -13.09
CA MET A 87 9.15 -11.33 -13.74
C MET A 87 9.77 -9.98 -13.35
N THR A 88 10.24 -9.82 -12.11
CA THR A 88 11.03 -8.65 -11.72
C THR A 88 12.32 -8.56 -12.54
N ALA A 89 12.97 -9.70 -12.83
CA ALA A 89 14.15 -9.74 -13.69
C ALA A 89 13.84 -9.35 -15.15
N ASP A 90 12.74 -9.87 -15.72
CA ASP A 90 12.28 -9.48 -17.06
C ASP A 90 12.11 -7.95 -17.18
N VAL A 91 11.39 -7.34 -16.22
CA VAL A 91 11.14 -5.89 -16.21
C VAL A 91 12.45 -5.11 -16.08
N LYS A 92 13.34 -5.56 -15.20
CA LYS A 92 14.66 -4.94 -15.01
C LYS A 92 15.51 -4.98 -16.27
N GLU A 93 15.41 -6.05 -17.06
CA GLU A 93 16.15 -6.16 -18.32
C GLU A 93 15.62 -5.18 -19.36
N ILE A 94 14.30 -5.09 -19.53
CA ILE A 94 13.68 -4.09 -20.43
C ILE A 94 14.10 -2.67 -20.03
N MET A 95 14.17 -2.37 -18.74
CA MET A 95 14.58 -1.06 -18.24
C MET A 95 16.06 -0.70 -18.53
N ARG A 96 16.91 -1.65 -18.96
CA ARG A 96 18.31 -1.36 -19.33
C ARG A 96 18.46 -0.83 -20.76
N SER A 97 17.51 -1.13 -21.64
CA SER A 97 17.54 -0.74 -23.06
C SER A 97 16.34 0.13 -23.40
N ILE A 98 16.34 1.37 -22.91
CA ILE A 98 15.26 2.34 -23.14
C ILE A 98 15.63 3.22 -24.34
N ASP A 99 14.76 3.25 -25.36
CA ASP A 99 14.97 4.06 -26.57
C ASP A 99 14.51 5.52 -26.38
N GLU A 100 13.34 5.74 -25.76
CA GLU A 100 12.75 7.08 -25.57
C GLU A 100 11.94 7.17 -24.26
N VAL A 101 11.93 8.36 -23.64
CA VAL A 101 11.13 8.65 -22.44
C VAL A 101 10.37 9.96 -22.61
N LYS A 102 9.04 9.93 -22.44
CA LYS A 102 8.19 11.12 -22.32
C LYS A 102 7.37 11.07 -21.05
N ARG A 103 7.45 12.12 -20.23
CA ARG A 103 6.62 12.23 -19.03
C ARG A 103 5.19 12.65 -19.39
N LEU A 104 4.21 11.90 -18.90
CA LEU A 104 2.78 12.25 -19.01
C LEU A 104 2.37 13.22 -17.89
N PRO A 105 1.42 14.13 -18.14
CA PRO A 105 0.94 15.08 -17.13
C PRO A 105 -0.06 14.41 -16.17
N VAL A 106 0.46 13.55 -15.29
CA VAL A 106 -0.32 12.73 -14.35
C VAL A 106 0.27 12.85 -12.93
N THR A 107 -0.59 12.93 -11.91
CA THR A 107 -0.20 13.01 -10.50
C THR A 107 -0.15 11.63 -9.83
N GLY A 108 -1.00 10.72 -10.29
CA GLY A 108 -1.16 9.39 -9.73
C GLY A 108 -1.95 8.48 -10.67
N LEU A 109 -1.95 7.21 -10.31
CA LEU A 109 -2.63 6.12 -11.01
C LEU A 109 -3.38 5.28 -9.99
N SER A 110 -4.62 4.92 -10.32
CA SER A 110 -5.43 3.97 -9.57
C SER A 110 -5.46 2.63 -10.29
N PHE A 111 -5.23 1.54 -9.55
CA PHE A 111 -5.44 0.19 -10.05
C PHE A 111 -6.89 -0.22 -9.86
N ILE A 112 -7.57 -0.56 -10.95
CA ILE A 112 -8.98 -0.94 -10.95
C ILE A 112 -9.11 -2.37 -11.46
N LYS A 113 -9.87 -3.19 -10.73
CA LYS A 113 -10.32 -4.52 -11.17
C LYS A 113 -11.80 -4.49 -11.46
N ALA A 114 -12.18 -4.87 -12.68
CA ALA A 114 -13.56 -4.95 -13.14
C ALA A 114 -13.81 -6.37 -13.70
N GLY A 115 -14.40 -7.24 -12.87
CA GLY A 115 -14.50 -8.67 -13.16
C GLY A 115 -13.10 -9.27 -13.34
N ASP A 116 -12.88 -9.92 -14.48
CA ASP A 116 -11.60 -10.56 -14.81
C ASP A 116 -10.57 -9.59 -15.40
N LYS A 117 -10.96 -8.34 -15.69
CA LYS A 117 -10.07 -7.32 -16.27
C LYS A 117 -9.46 -6.45 -15.18
N SER A 118 -8.24 -5.99 -15.41
CA SER A 118 -7.61 -4.92 -14.64
C SER A 118 -7.11 -3.81 -15.57
N PHE A 119 -7.07 -2.59 -15.07
CA PHE A 119 -6.54 -1.43 -15.78
C PHE A 119 -6.02 -0.40 -14.78
N LEU A 120 -5.15 0.50 -15.25
CA LEU A 120 -4.74 1.69 -14.52
C LEU A 120 -5.47 2.89 -15.10
N ILE A 121 -5.95 3.78 -14.25
CA ILE A 121 -6.52 5.06 -14.66
C ILE A 121 -5.81 6.20 -13.92
N THR A 122 -5.61 7.32 -14.60
CA THR A 122 -5.07 8.52 -13.95
C THR A 122 -6.09 9.17 -13.04
N ASP A 123 -5.64 9.85 -11.99
CA ASP A 123 -6.56 10.45 -10.99
C ASP A 123 -7.55 11.46 -11.61
N ASN A 124 -7.15 12.11 -12.71
CA ASN A 124 -7.99 13.04 -13.47
C ASN A 124 -8.84 12.38 -14.56
N GLY A 125 -8.81 11.05 -14.70
CA GLY A 125 -9.57 10.28 -15.70
C GLY A 125 -9.12 10.47 -17.16
N HIS A 126 -8.07 11.25 -17.42
CA HIS A 126 -7.64 11.59 -18.78
C HIS A 126 -7.00 10.40 -19.53
N PHE A 127 -6.27 9.52 -18.84
CA PHE A 127 -5.59 8.39 -19.46
C PHE A 127 -5.94 7.07 -18.78
N VAL A 128 -6.05 6.01 -19.59
CA VAL A 128 -6.26 4.64 -19.14
C VAL A 128 -5.18 3.74 -19.75
N VAL A 129 -4.52 2.93 -18.92
CA VAL A 129 -3.68 1.82 -19.35
C VAL A 129 -4.52 0.56 -19.29
N ALA A 130 -4.89 0.03 -20.45
CA ALA A 130 -5.70 -1.18 -20.59
C ALA A 130 -5.00 -2.22 -21.47
N GLY A 131 -5.42 -3.48 -21.34
CA GLY A 131 -4.85 -4.61 -22.08
C GLY A 131 -3.83 -5.39 -21.25
N ASN A 132 -2.86 -5.99 -21.92
CA ASN A 132 -1.86 -6.85 -21.29
C ASN A 132 -0.68 -6.01 -20.80
N PHE A 133 -0.78 -5.45 -19.59
CA PHE A 133 0.34 -4.78 -18.91
C PHE A 133 0.85 -5.62 -17.75
N LYS A 134 2.14 -5.46 -17.43
CA LYS A 134 2.74 -6.00 -16.20
C LYS A 134 2.91 -4.87 -15.21
N LEU A 135 2.20 -4.93 -14.09
CA LEU A 135 2.43 -4.04 -12.95
C LEU A 135 3.24 -4.79 -11.92
N VAL A 136 4.44 -4.29 -11.62
CA VAL A 136 5.36 -4.93 -10.69
C VAL A 136 5.85 -3.90 -9.69
N ASP A 137 5.67 -4.22 -8.41
CA ASP A 137 6.25 -3.46 -7.31
C ASP A 137 7.73 -3.80 -7.20
N MET A 138 8.59 -2.90 -7.65
CA MET A 138 10.04 -3.10 -7.66
C MET A 138 10.68 -3.09 -6.27
N TRP A 139 10.00 -2.56 -5.26
CA TRP A 139 10.52 -2.52 -3.89
C TRP A 139 10.27 -3.84 -3.16
N ARG A 140 9.11 -4.45 -3.40
CA ARG A 140 8.77 -5.79 -2.87
C ARG A 140 9.14 -6.92 -3.83
N GLY A 141 9.45 -6.62 -5.09
CA GLY A 141 9.70 -7.60 -6.14
C GLY A 141 8.48 -8.45 -6.47
N LYS A 142 7.27 -7.87 -6.41
CA LYS A 142 5.98 -8.60 -6.49
C LYS A 142 5.12 -8.13 -7.66
N GLN A 143 4.50 -9.06 -8.39
CA GLN A 143 3.45 -8.71 -9.35
C GLN A 143 2.19 -8.20 -8.67
N ILE A 144 1.62 -7.13 -9.21
CA ILE A 144 0.29 -6.65 -8.83
C ILE A 144 -0.69 -7.09 -9.91
N THR A 145 -1.50 -8.10 -9.59
CA THR A 145 -2.55 -8.64 -10.49
C THR A 145 -3.95 -8.40 -9.95
N SER A 146 -4.06 -8.07 -8.67
CA SER A 146 -5.30 -7.84 -7.95
C SER A 146 -5.17 -6.69 -6.96
N VAL A 147 -6.30 -6.14 -6.52
CA VAL A 147 -6.33 -5.14 -5.43
C VAL A 147 -5.79 -5.73 -4.12
N ALA A 148 -5.92 -7.04 -3.90
CA ALA A 148 -5.34 -7.68 -2.72
C ALA A 148 -3.79 -7.62 -2.73
N ASP A 149 -3.17 -7.60 -3.91
CA ASP A 149 -1.71 -7.50 -4.02
C ASP A 149 -1.15 -6.13 -3.59
N THR A 150 -2.01 -5.10 -3.55
CA THR A 150 -1.65 -3.75 -3.11
C THR A 150 -1.66 -3.59 -1.60
N GLN A 151 -2.08 -4.59 -0.82
CA GLN A 151 -1.99 -4.52 0.63
C GLN A 151 -0.53 -4.43 1.08
N GLY A 152 -0.20 -3.42 1.89
CA GLY A 152 1.15 -3.24 2.41
C GLY A 152 2.12 -2.56 1.46
N ILE A 153 1.68 -1.98 0.33
CA ILE A 153 2.56 -1.24 -0.60
C ILE A 153 3.14 0.03 0.04
N GLU A 154 2.49 0.54 1.08
CA GLU A 154 2.94 1.68 1.86
C GLU A 154 4.13 1.34 2.77
N LYS A 155 4.42 0.05 2.97
CA LYS A 155 5.50 -0.40 3.83
C LYS A 155 6.81 -0.40 3.05
N VAL A 156 7.82 0.21 3.64
CA VAL A 156 9.17 0.25 3.08
C VAL A 156 10.10 -0.61 3.92
N ASP A 157 10.69 -1.61 3.27
CA ASP A 157 11.77 -2.40 3.84
C ASP A 157 13.10 -1.86 3.29
N LEU A 158 13.74 -0.99 4.08
CA LEU A 158 14.96 -0.28 3.69
C LEU A 158 16.04 -1.24 3.20
N ARG A 159 16.23 -2.35 3.92
CA ARG A 159 17.27 -3.33 3.61
C ARG A 159 17.00 -4.03 2.28
N LYS A 160 15.73 -4.36 1.97
CA LYS A 160 15.36 -4.95 0.67
C LYS A 160 15.55 -4.01 -0.50
N ILE A 161 15.38 -2.71 -0.32
CA ILE A 161 15.65 -1.71 -1.36
C ILE A 161 17.13 -1.29 -1.43
N GLY A 162 18.02 -1.98 -0.70
CA GLY A 162 19.46 -1.74 -0.73
C GLY A 162 19.93 -0.59 0.15
N ILE A 163 19.09 -0.10 1.06
CA ILE A 163 19.43 0.94 2.04
C ILE A 163 19.69 0.29 3.39
N ASN A 164 20.92 0.39 3.88
CA ASN A 164 21.25 -0.03 5.24
C ASN A 164 21.08 1.16 6.21
N PRO A 165 20.15 1.12 7.18
CA PRO A 165 19.98 2.20 8.15
C PRO A 165 21.27 2.51 8.92
N ASP A 166 22.14 1.53 9.15
CA ASP A 166 23.41 1.70 9.87
C ASP A 166 24.44 2.53 9.08
N GLN A 167 24.27 2.66 7.77
CA GLN A 167 25.13 3.48 6.90
C GLN A 167 24.60 4.90 6.73
N LEU A 168 23.43 5.21 7.30
CA LEU A 168 22.87 6.55 7.31
C LEU A 168 23.41 7.34 8.52
N SER A 169 22.91 8.57 8.66
CA SER A 169 23.16 9.47 9.80
C SER A 169 22.46 8.98 11.08
N THR A 170 22.86 7.82 11.59
CA THR A 170 22.06 7.05 12.56
C THR A 170 22.66 7.04 13.95
N LEU A 171 21.81 7.30 14.95
CA LEU A 171 22.05 7.00 16.36
C LEU A 171 21.21 5.79 16.77
N THR A 172 21.78 4.84 17.51
CA THR A 172 21.10 3.60 17.90
C THR A 172 20.69 3.64 19.38
N VAL A 173 19.45 3.24 19.68
CA VAL A 173 18.92 3.13 21.05
C VAL A 173 18.33 1.73 21.26
N GLY A 174 18.71 1.08 22.36
CA GLY A 174 18.23 -0.25 22.72
C GLY A 174 19.00 -1.41 22.11
N THR A 175 18.60 -2.62 22.50
CA THR A 175 19.31 -3.88 22.21
C THR A 175 18.37 -5.01 21.79
N GLY A 176 17.09 -4.71 21.60
CA GLY A 176 16.09 -5.70 21.28
C GLY A 176 16.19 -6.24 19.84
N LYS A 177 15.59 -7.41 19.61
CA LYS A 177 15.69 -8.11 18.31
C LYS A 177 14.92 -7.44 17.17
N ARG A 178 13.94 -6.59 17.49
CA ARG A 178 13.08 -5.92 16.51
C ARG A 178 13.63 -4.55 16.16
N GLU A 179 13.96 -4.32 14.90
CA GLU A 179 14.47 -3.04 14.45
C GLU A 179 13.35 -2.08 14.06
N VAL A 180 13.46 -0.82 14.50
CA VAL A 180 12.57 0.28 14.10
C VAL A 180 13.43 1.44 13.63
N THR A 181 13.21 1.91 12.41
CA THR A 181 13.91 3.10 11.89
C THR A 181 13.00 4.32 12.04
N ILE A 182 13.52 5.39 12.66
CA ILE A 182 12.81 6.66 12.86
C ILE A 182 13.65 7.76 12.22
N PHE A 183 13.09 8.44 11.22
CA PHE A 183 13.68 9.65 10.68
C PHE A 183 13.26 10.83 11.56
N THR A 184 14.24 11.58 12.06
CA THR A 184 14.00 12.67 13.03
C THR A 184 14.89 13.87 12.76
N ASP A 185 14.42 15.06 13.10
CA ASP A 185 15.19 16.30 13.04
C ASP A 185 15.45 16.81 14.48
N PRO A 186 16.67 17.27 14.82
CA PRO A 186 16.98 17.76 16.18
C PRO A 186 16.13 18.92 16.68
N GLN A 187 15.47 19.67 15.80
CA GLN A 187 14.59 20.79 16.17
C GLN A 187 13.10 20.45 16.15
N CYS A 188 12.72 19.24 15.73
CA CYS A 188 11.32 18.85 15.56
C CYS A 188 10.68 18.44 16.89
N ASP A 189 9.80 19.29 17.44
CA ASP A 189 9.11 19.03 18.71
C ASP A 189 8.31 17.72 18.71
N HIS A 190 7.51 17.47 17.66
CA HIS A 190 6.75 16.23 17.55
C HIS A 190 7.64 14.98 17.43
N CYS A 191 8.81 15.14 16.82
CA CYS A 191 9.77 14.05 16.73
C CYS A 191 10.38 13.76 18.11
N HIS A 192 10.61 14.79 18.92
CA HIS A 192 11.04 14.68 20.33
C HIS A 192 10.02 13.99 21.21
N ASP A 193 8.75 14.36 21.08
CA ASP A 193 7.64 13.71 21.80
C ASP A 193 7.61 12.20 21.51
N LEU A 194 7.85 11.80 20.25
CA LEU A 194 7.92 10.39 19.87
C LEU A 194 9.17 9.70 20.44
N ILE A 195 10.36 10.24 20.20
CA ILE A 195 11.60 9.54 20.56
C ILE A 195 11.83 9.49 22.07
N SER A 196 11.31 10.44 22.85
CA SER A 196 11.39 10.38 24.32
C SER A 196 10.65 9.18 24.93
N GLN A 197 9.69 8.59 24.21
CA GLN A 197 8.90 7.45 24.66
C GLN A 197 9.54 6.09 24.33
N ILE A 198 10.70 6.04 23.66
CA ILE A 198 11.27 4.77 23.18
C ILE A 198 12.12 4.04 24.22
N GLU A 199 12.66 4.73 25.23
CA GLU A 199 13.53 4.14 26.25
C GLU A 199 12.91 2.94 26.99
N PRO A 200 11.62 2.97 27.41
CA PRO A 200 10.98 1.81 28.03
C PRO A 200 10.91 0.57 27.12
N LEU A 201 10.96 0.78 25.80
CA LEU A 201 10.85 -0.26 24.78
C LEU A 201 12.22 -0.79 24.33
N ALA A 202 13.31 -0.20 24.81
CA ALA A 202 14.68 -0.47 24.37
C ALA A 202 15.17 -1.92 24.63
N LYS A 203 14.49 -2.68 25.49
CA LYS A 203 14.77 -4.11 25.71
C LYS A 203 14.24 -5.00 24.60
N ASP A 204 13.11 -4.62 24.00
CA ASP A 204 12.41 -5.43 23.00
C ASP A 204 12.67 -4.96 21.57
N TYR A 205 13.08 -3.70 21.42
CA TYR A 205 13.38 -3.08 20.14
C TYR A 205 14.78 -2.46 20.11
N THR A 206 15.34 -2.37 18.90
CA THR A 206 16.51 -1.54 18.57
C THR A 206 16.03 -0.42 17.65
N PHE A 207 16.08 0.81 18.13
CA PHE A 207 15.68 1.99 17.38
C PHE A 207 16.88 2.58 16.64
N LYS A 208 16.72 2.78 15.33
CA LYS A 208 17.67 3.46 14.43
C LYS A 208 17.16 4.87 14.18
N LEU A 209 17.64 5.83 14.96
CA LEU A 209 17.28 7.24 14.83
C LEU A 209 18.12 7.87 13.72
N VAL A 210 17.56 7.95 12.52
CA VAL A 210 18.21 8.58 11.37
C VAL A 210 17.97 10.08 11.47
N VAL A 211 19.01 10.82 11.80
CA VAL A 211 18.95 12.27 12.00
C VAL A 211 19.04 12.97 10.64
N VAL A 212 17.99 13.71 10.27
CA VAL A 212 17.89 14.42 8.98
C VAL A 212 17.61 15.91 9.24
N PRO A 213 18.46 16.83 8.77
CA PRO A 213 18.29 18.26 9.01
C PRO A 213 17.35 18.90 7.97
N VAL A 214 16.05 18.88 8.22
CA VAL A 214 15.01 19.43 7.33
C VAL A 214 14.47 20.79 7.79
N LEU A 215 14.68 21.19 9.05
CA LEU A 215 14.12 22.44 9.62
C LEU A 215 15.06 23.66 9.54
N GLY A 216 16.16 23.56 8.80
CA GLY A 216 17.03 24.70 8.46
C GLY A 216 18.45 24.59 8.99
N SER A 217 19.16 25.73 9.01
CA SER A 217 20.60 25.77 9.31
C SER A 217 20.94 25.31 10.72
N LYS A 218 20.09 25.60 11.70
CA LYS A 218 20.32 25.16 13.09
C LYS A 218 20.16 23.64 13.23
N SER A 219 19.20 23.02 12.56
CA SER A 219 19.10 21.55 12.48
C SER A 219 20.32 20.91 11.83
N ALA A 220 20.82 21.51 10.74
CA ALA A 220 22.04 21.04 10.08
C ALA A 220 23.23 21.08 11.04
N GLU A 221 23.34 22.14 11.84
CA GLU A 221 24.43 22.29 12.80
C GLU A 221 24.35 21.28 13.96
N LEU A 222 23.17 21.15 14.56
CA LEU A 222 22.94 20.16 15.61
C LEU A 222 23.15 18.73 15.11
N THR A 223 22.75 18.45 13.86
CA THR A 223 22.97 17.14 13.24
C THR A 223 24.46 16.83 13.13
N LYS A 224 25.29 17.80 12.69
CA LYS A 224 26.75 17.61 12.67
C LYS A 224 27.30 17.36 14.08
N GLN A 225 26.90 18.17 15.06
CA GLN A 225 27.36 17.98 16.44
C GLN A 225 27.04 16.57 16.97
N LEU A 226 25.81 16.08 16.74
CA LEU A 226 25.39 14.74 17.14
C LEU A 226 26.16 13.63 16.40
N LEU A 227 26.33 13.75 15.09
CA LEU A 227 26.93 12.70 14.27
C LEU A 227 28.46 12.69 14.31
N CYS A 228 29.09 13.83 14.53
CA CYS A 228 30.54 13.95 14.62
C CYS A 228 31.07 13.79 16.04
N ASN A 229 30.23 13.91 17.08
CA ASN A 229 30.63 13.62 18.44
C ASN A 229 31.12 12.17 18.56
N LYS A 230 32.29 12.00 19.18
CA LYS A 230 32.91 10.70 19.43
C LYS A 230 32.09 9.88 20.43
N ASP A 231 31.47 10.55 21.39
CA ASP A 231 30.59 9.93 22.38
C ASP A 231 29.17 9.81 21.82
N LYS A 232 28.84 8.61 21.32
CA LYS A 232 27.50 8.33 20.77
C LYS A 232 26.43 8.23 21.84
N GLU A 233 26.77 7.80 23.04
CA GLU A 233 25.82 7.74 24.16
C GLU A 233 25.44 9.14 24.59
N GLN A 234 26.40 10.05 24.72
CA GLN A 234 26.14 11.47 24.95
C GLN A 234 25.26 12.09 23.87
N SER A 235 25.48 11.71 22.60
CA SER A 235 24.68 12.21 21.46
C SER A 235 23.24 11.72 21.51
N VAL A 236 23.03 10.44 21.84
CA VAL A 236 21.69 9.87 22.06
C VAL A 236 20.99 10.60 23.19
N GLN A 237 21.66 10.77 24.34
CA GLN A 237 21.08 11.44 25.51
C GLN A 237 20.73 12.91 25.20
N ALA A 238 21.60 13.62 24.49
CA ALA A 238 21.34 14.99 24.04
C ALA A 238 20.14 15.08 23.10
N LEU A 239 20.01 14.12 22.17
CA LEU A 239 18.87 14.06 21.26
C LEU A 239 17.56 13.74 22.00
N LEU A 240 17.54 12.74 22.87
CA LEU A 240 16.33 12.34 23.62
C LEU A 240 15.87 13.42 24.61
N ALA A 241 16.81 14.08 25.29
CA ALA A 241 16.51 15.14 26.25
C ALA A 241 16.26 16.51 25.58
N LYS A 242 16.50 16.62 24.26
CA LYS A 242 16.54 17.89 23.52
C LYS A 242 17.46 18.93 24.18
N ASP A 243 18.56 18.46 24.77
CA ASP A 243 19.58 19.30 25.40
C ASP A 243 20.93 19.11 24.73
N TYR A 244 21.27 20.06 23.86
CA TYR A 244 22.51 20.06 23.09
C TYR A 244 23.63 20.86 23.74
N SER A 245 23.41 21.46 24.92
CA SER A 245 24.35 22.37 25.56
C SER A 245 25.69 21.72 25.94
N LYS A 246 25.69 20.40 26.12
CA LYS A 246 26.84 19.60 26.53
C LYS A 246 27.60 18.97 25.36
N LEU A 247 27.11 19.12 24.13
CA LEU A 247 27.80 18.60 22.95
C LEU A 247 29.01 19.48 22.62
N PRO A 248 30.12 18.88 22.16
CA PRO A 248 31.26 19.65 21.71
C PRO A 248 30.87 20.55 20.53
N PRO A 249 31.53 21.72 20.38
CA PRO A 249 31.42 22.48 19.15
C PRO A 249 31.93 21.62 17.98
N TRP A 250 31.38 21.90 16.81
CA TRP A 250 31.70 21.27 15.54
C TRP A 250 32.92 21.92 14.88
#